data_AF-A0A967MZ92-F1
#
_entry.id   AF-A0A967MZ92-F1
#
_cell.length_a   1.000
_cell.length_b   1.000
_cell.length_c   1.000
_cell.angle_alpha   90.00
_cell.angle_beta   90.00
_cell.angle_gamma   90.00
#
_symmetry.space_group_name_H-M   'P 1'
#
loop_
_entity.id
_entity.type
_entity.pdbx_description
1 polymer ?
#
loop_
_entity_poly.entity_id
_entity_poly.type
_entity_poly.pdbx_seq_one_letter_code
_entity_poly.pdbx_strand_id
1 'polypeptide(L)'
;MEKKEAPDVYSFRISDGEGRIKWIENRVVVINWEGKTATLNFLADITERKKTEDALHKAKEQLEYDRESLRRKNIALREVLEQIEAEKEELKKQIAGNIETRVKNTLLRMKEIAPPDMRSYIAMLERDLDEIASPFIDKLKAAFSKLSPRELEICYMIKNGMRSKEIAEFLNIAPATVNKHREIIRRKFELVGSEDNLASFLQGVE
;
A
#
# COMPACT_ATOMS: atom_id res chain seq x y z
N MET A 1 -19.35 -58.95 37.47
CA MET A 1 -18.40 -58.24 36.60
C MET A 1 -18.76 -58.56 35.17
N GLU A 2 -19.41 -57.64 34.46
CA GLU A 2 -19.68 -57.80 33.03
C GLU A 2 -18.36 -57.87 32.26
N LYS A 3 -18.15 -58.97 31.52
CA LYS A 3 -17.08 -59.03 30.52
C LYS A 3 -17.47 -58.06 29.41
N LYS A 4 -16.87 -56.86 29.39
CA LYS A 4 -16.92 -55.99 28.21
C LYS A 4 -16.31 -56.75 27.04
N GLU A 5 -17.10 -56.93 25.98
CA GLU A 5 -16.60 -57.48 24.71
C GLU A 5 -15.47 -56.58 24.20
N ALA A 6 -14.36 -57.20 23.81
CA ALA A 6 -13.22 -56.46 23.27
C ALA A 6 -13.65 -55.87 21.91
N PRO A 7 -13.32 -54.61 21.62
CA PRO A 7 -13.72 -53.95 20.38
C PRO A 7 -13.18 -54.71 19.15
N ASP A 8 -14.00 -54.79 18.10
CA ASP A 8 -13.66 -55.50 16.86
C ASP A 8 -12.44 -54.93 16.14
N VAL A 9 -12.07 -53.67 16.42
CA VAL A 9 -10.89 -53.00 15.87
C VAL A 9 -10.14 -52.26 16.98
N TYR A 10 -8.84 -52.52 17.14
CA TYR A 10 -7.98 -51.78 18.05
C TYR A 10 -6.56 -51.65 17.49
N SER A 11 -5.89 -50.57 17.86
CA SER A 11 -4.51 -50.29 17.41
C SER A 11 -3.51 -50.39 18.55
N PHE A 12 -2.34 -50.97 18.29
CA PHE A 12 -1.24 -51.08 19.23
C PHE A 12 0.11 -50.92 18.55
N ARG A 13 1.17 -50.79 19.34
CA ARG A 13 2.53 -50.67 18.85
C ARG A 13 3.24 -52.01 18.97
N ILE A 14 3.97 -52.40 17.93
CA ILE A 14 4.90 -53.53 17.96
C ILE A 14 6.30 -53.05 17.62
N SER A 15 7.31 -53.81 18.04
CA SER A 15 8.68 -53.70 17.53
C SER A 15 8.88 -54.75 16.46
N ASP A 16 9.43 -54.37 15.31
CA ASP A 16 9.90 -55.35 14.33
C ASP A 16 11.27 -55.93 14.72
N GLY A 17 11.79 -56.87 13.90
CA GLY A 17 13.09 -57.52 14.13
C GLY A 17 14.30 -56.58 14.02
N GLU A 18 14.11 -55.37 13.51
CA GLU A 18 15.13 -54.31 13.46
C GLU A 18 14.96 -53.28 14.58
N GLY A 19 14.03 -53.48 15.51
CA GLY A 19 13.77 -52.57 16.63
C GLY A 19 12.90 -51.36 16.29
N ARG A 20 12.32 -51.29 15.08
CA ARG A 20 11.49 -50.16 14.66
C ARG A 20 10.07 -50.33 15.22
N ILE A 21 9.52 -49.23 15.74
CA ILE A 21 8.14 -49.20 16.22
C ILE A 21 7.18 -49.08 15.03
N LYS A 22 6.23 -50.00 14.95
CA LYS A 22 5.12 -49.99 13.98
C LYS A 22 3.78 -49.90 14.70
N TRP A 23 2.87 -49.11 14.15
CA TRP A 23 1.48 -49.10 14.56
C TRP A 23 0.71 -50.14 13.77
N ILE A 24 0.09 -51.08 14.48
CA ILE A 24 -0.73 -52.13 13.89
C ILE A 24 -2.17 -51.91 14.30
N GLU A 25 -3.06 -51.89 13.32
CA GLU A 25 -4.50 -52.02 13.53
C GLU A 25 -4.85 -53.50 13.43
N ASN A 26 -5.42 -54.07 14.49
CA ASN A 26 -5.95 -55.41 14.48
C ASN A 26 -7.46 -55.36 14.37
N ARG A 27 -8.00 -56.05 13.37
CA ARG A 27 -9.42 -56.36 13.29
C ARG A 27 -9.63 -57.84 13.60
N VAL A 28 -10.45 -58.12 14.61
CA VAL A 28 -10.71 -59.48 15.08
C VAL A 28 -12.11 -59.90 14.68
N VAL A 29 -12.23 -61.07 14.06
CA VAL A 29 -13.52 -61.71 13.80
C VAL A 29 -13.51 -63.13 14.36
N VAL A 30 -14.62 -63.54 14.98
CA VAL A 30 -14.79 -64.91 15.46
C VAL A 30 -15.24 -65.78 14.30
N ILE A 31 -14.56 -66.91 14.09
CA ILE A 31 -14.87 -67.87 13.03
C ILE A 31 -15.00 -69.29 13.60
N ASN A 32 -15.67 -70.16 12.84
CA ASN A 32 -15.61 -71.60 13.07
C ASN A 32 -14.49 -72.18 12.20
N TRP A 33 -13.48 -72.78 12.82
CA TRP A 33 -12.38 -73.49 12.16
C TRP A 33 -12.40 -74.94 12.59
N GLU A 34 -12.63 -75.86 11.65
CA GLU A 34 -12.68 -77.32 11.89
C GLU A 34 -13.65 -77.72 13.03
N GLY A 35 -14.79 -77.04 13.14
CA GLY A 35 -15.80 -77.31 14.17
C GLY A 35 -15.51 -76.68 15.54
N LYS A 36 -14.44 -75.89 15.68
CA LYS A 36 -14.07 -75.19 16.93
C LYS A 36 -14.10 -73.67 16.75
N THR A 37 -14.50 -72.97 17.81
CA THR A 37 -14.45 -71.50 17.85
C THR A 37 -13.00 -71.02 17.82
N ALA A 38 -12.68 -70.16 16.84
CA ALA A 38 -11.37 -69.55 16.67
C ALA A 38 -11.50 -68.04 16.40
N THR A 39 -10.39 -67.31 16.56
CA THR A 39 -10.30 -65.90 16.19
C THR A 39 -9.43 -65.74 14.95
N LEU A 40 -9.96 -65.06 13.93
CA LEU A 40 -9.19 -64.62 12.78
C LEU A 40 -8.84 -63.15 12.98
N ASN A 41 -7.54 -62.85 12.91
CA ASN A 41 -7.00 -61.52 13.16
C ASN A 41 -6.43 -60.97 11.85
N PHE A 42 -6.90 -59.79 11.44
CA PHE A 42 -6.34 -59.04 10.32
C PHE A 42 -5.47 -57.92 10.87
N LEU A 43 -4.16 -58.00 10.61
CA LEU A 43 -3.19 -57.03 11.07
C LEU A 43 -2.78 -56.12 9.90
N ALA A 44 -3.04 -54.82 10.02
CA ALA A 44 -2.62 -53.82 9.06
C ALA A 44 -1.58 -52.87 9.67
N ASP A 45 -0.45 -52.67 8.99
CA ASP A 45 0.53 -51.64 9.35
C ASP A 45 -0.03 -50.26 8.98
N ILE A 46 -0.39 -49.47 9.99
CA ILE A 46 -0.94 -48.12 9.85
C ILE A 46 0.07 -47.03 10.25
N THR A 47 1.36 -47.38 10.32
CA THR A 47 2.42 -46.45 10.76
C THR A 47 2.50 -45.22 9.88
N GLU A 48 2.45 -45.38 8.56
CA GLU A 48 2.50 -44.28 7.61
C GLU A 48 1.26 -43.39 7.76
N ARG A 49 0.06 -43.99 7.83
CA ARG A 49 -1.20 -43.26 8.06
C ARG A 49 -1.12 -42.41 9.33
N LYS A 50 -0.68 -42.99 10.46
CA LYS A 50 -0.52 -42.25 11.72
C LYS A 50 0.50 -41.12 11.64
N LYS A 51 1.62 -41.31 10.94
CA LYS A 51 2.62 -40.25 10.71
C LYS A 51 2.05 -39.12 9.86
N THR A 52 1.30 -39.44 8.81
CA THR A 52 0.67 -38.42 7.95
C THR A 52 -0.42 -37.64 8.69
N GLU A 53 -1.22 -38.32 9.52
CA GLU A 53 -2.24 -37.67 10.38
C GLU A 53 -1.59 -36.71 11.39
N ASP A 54 -0.52 -37.12 12.06
CA ASP A 54 0.22 -36.29 13.01
C ASP A 54 0.89 -35.09 12.32
N ALA A 55 1.53 -35.31 11.17
CA ALA A 55 2.13 -34.24 10.38
C ALA A 55 1.08 -33.23 9.90
N LEU A 56 -0.08 -33.71 9.44
CA LEU A 56 -1.20 -32.85 9.03
C LEU A 56 -1.75 -32.05 10.22
N HIS A 57 -1.88 -32.68 11.38
CA HIS A 57 -2.35 -32.03 12.60
C HIS A 57 -1.41 -30.88 13.01
N LYS A 58 -0.10 -31.15 13.08
CA LYS A 58 0.92 -30.15 13.38
C LYS A 58 0.96 -29.02 12.36
N ALA A 59 0.85 -29.34 11.07
CA ALA A 59 0.80 -28.33 10.02
C ALA A 59 -0.44 -27.43 10.15
N LYS A 60 -1.59 -28.00 10.52
CA LYS A 60 -2.82 -27.24 10.77
C LYS A 60 -2.67 -26.31 11.98
N GLU A 61 -2.09 -26.79 13.08
CA GLU A 61 -1.83 -25.96 14.26
C GLU A 61 -0.89 -24.79 13.93
N GLN A 62 0.18 -25.05 13.18
CA GLN A 62 1.11 -24.01 12.74
C GLN A 62 0.43 -22.99 11.82
N LEU A 63 -0.40 -23.45 10.88
CA LEU A 63 -1.15 -22.56 9.99
C LEU A 63 -2.12 -21.66 10.77
N GLU A 64 -2.84 -22.17 11.77
CA GLU A 64 -3.72 -21.35 12.59
C GLU A 64 -2.93 -20.33 13.43
N TYR A 65 -1.77 -20.73 13.97
CA TYR A 65 -0.88 -19.81 14.68
C TYR A 65 -0.38 -18.67 13.75
N ASP A 66 0.12 -19.02 12.56
CA ASP A 66 0.63 -18.06 11.58
C ASP A 66 -0.47 -17.13 11.09
N ARG A 67 -1.67 -17.67 10.86
CA ARG A 67 -2.85 -16.90 10.47
C ARG A 67 -3.23 -15.87 11.53
N GLU A 68 -3.22 -16.24 12.80
CA GLU A 68 -3.54 -15.32 13.90
C GLU A 68 -2.43 -14.27 14.10
N SER A 69 -1.17 -14.66 13.92
CA SER A 69 -0.02 -13.74 13.93
C SER A 69 -0.13 -12.71 12.79
N LEU A 70 -0.44 -13.17 11.58
CA LEU A 70 -0.66 -12.30 10.41
C LEU A 70 -1.86 -11.38 10.61
N ARG A 71 -2.95 -11.88 11.19
CA ARG A 71 -4.13 -11.07 11.50
C ARG A 71 -3.78 -9.93 12.45
N ARG A 72 -3.06 -10.23 13.54
CA ARG A 72 -2.56 -9.23 14.49
C ARG A 72 -1.66 -8.19 13.84
N LYS A 73 -0.70 -8.62 13.02
CA LYS A 73 0.19 -7.70 12.28
C LYS A 73 -0.58 -6.80 11.31
N ASN A 74 -1.59 -7.33 10.61
CA ASN A 74 -2.42 -6.53 9.71
C ASN A 74 -3.24 -5.48 10.45
N ILE A 75 -3.78 -5.80 11.62
CA ILE A 75 -4.51 -4.84 12.46
C ILE A 75 -3.57 -3.72 12.90
N ALA A 76 -2.43 -4.06 13.51
CA ALA A 76 -1.45 -3.08 13.97
C ALA A 76 -0.92 -2.20 12.82
N LEU A 77 -0.68 -2.77 11.64
CA LEU A 77 -0.24 -2.01 10.47
C LEU A 77 -1.31 -1.00 10.02
N ARG A 78 -2.59 -1.40 10.00
CA ARG A 78 -3.69 -0.48 9.65
C ARG A 78 -3.81 0.66 10.64
N GLU A 79 -3.73 0.38 11.93
CA GLU A 79 -3.77 1.41 12.98
C GLU A 79 -2.61 2.40 12.83
N VAL A 80 -1.39 1.91 12.58
CA VAL A 80 -0.23 2.78 12.31
C VAL A 80 -0.43 3.63 11.06
N LEU A 81 -1.00 3.07 9.99
CA LEU A 81 -1.27 3.81 8.76
C LEU A 81 -2.30 4.93 9.00
N GLU A 82 -3.39 4.62 9.69
CA GLU A 82 -4.42 5.61 10.06
C GLU A 82 -3.84 6.73 10.93
N GLN A 83 -2.96 6.38 11.88
CA GLN A 83 -2.27 7.38 12.70
C GLN A 83 -1.36 8.28 11.85
N ILE A 84 -0.57 7.71 10.95
CA ILE A 84 0.32 8.49 10.06
C ILE A 84 -0.49 9.45 9.18
N GLU A 85 -1.63 9.02 8.66
CA GLU A 85 -2.51 9.86 7.85
C GLU A 85 -3.09 11.01 8.66
N ALA A 86 -3.57 10.74 9.88
CA ALA A 86 -4.08 11.76 10.78
C ALA A 86 -2.99 12.79 11.17
N GLU A 87 -1.79 12.33 11.52
CA GLU A 87 -0.66 13.21 11.86
C GLU A 87 -0.22 14.08 10.68
N LYS A 88 -0.22 13.54 9.46
CA LYS A 88 0.09 14.32 8.26
C LYS A 88 -0.94 15.42 8.02
N GLU A 89 -2.23 15.12 8.16
CA GLU A 89 -3.28 16.12 7.99
C GLU A 89 -3.24 17.21 9.07
N GLU A 90 -2.92 16.85 10.31
CA GLU A 90 -2.71 17.82 11.38
C GLU A 90 -1.49 18.70 11.11
N LEU A 91 -0.36 18.11 10.68
CA LEU A 91 0.84 18.86 10.31
C LEU A 91 0.56 19.84 9.17
N LYS A 92 -0.19 19.43 8.14
CA LYS A 92 -0.62 20.32 7.04
C LYS A 92 -1.41 21.52 7.56
N LYS A 93 -2.40 21.30 8.44
CA LYS A 93 -3.19 22.38 9.06
C LYS A 93 -2.33 23.33 9.88
N GLN A 94 -1.39 22.81 10.66
CA GLN A 94 -0.47 23.62 11.46
C GLN A 94 0.44 24.48 10.58
N ILE A 95 0.99 23.91 9.50
CA ILE A 95 1.81 24.65 8.54
C ILE A 95 0.99 25.76 7.87
N ALA A 96 -0.21 25.45 7.36
CA ALA A 96 -1.10 26.43 6.74
C ALA A 96 -1.45 27.57 7.71
N GLY A 97 -1.84 27.24 8.94
CA GLY A 97 -2.16 28.24 9.97
C GLY A 97 -0.97 29.12 10.36
N ASN A 98 0.24 28.55 10.43
CA ASN A 98 1.46 29.32 10.71
C ASN A 98 1.81 30.27 9.55
N ILE A 99 1.63 29.84 8.30
CA ILE A 99 1.84 30.67 7.11
C ILE A 99 0.85 31.83 7.08
N GLU A 100 -0.44 31.57 7.29
CA GLU A 100 -1.49 32.60 7.30
C GLU A 100 -1.31 33.61 8.44
N THR A 101 -1.06 33.15 9.67
CA THR A 101 -1.06 34.03 10.85
C THR A 101 0.26 34.79 11.04
N ARG A 102 1.40 34.25 10.59
CA ARG A 102 2.71 34.86 10.83
C ARG A 102 3.32 35.42 9.54
N VAL A 103 3.38 34.62 8.48
CA VAL A 103 4.11 35.00 7.26
C VAL A 103 3.30 35.98 6.41
N LYS A 104 2.01 35.70 6.18
CA LYS A 104 1.11 36.57 5.38
C LYS A 104 0.95 37.95 6.01
N ASN A 105 0.84 38.02 7.34
CA ASN A 105 0.80 39.27 8.07
C ASN A 105 2.09 40.11 7.91
N THR A 106 3.26 39.47 7.86
CA THR A 106 4.52 40.18 7.59
C THR A 106 4.59 40.67 6.14
N LEU A 107 4.15 39.87 5.18
CA LEU A 107 4.14 40.27 3.76
C LEU A 107 3.18 41.43 3.50
N LEU A 108 2.00 41.44 4.12
CA LEU A 108 1.06 42.56 4.08
C LEU A 108 1.71 43.86 4.58
N ARG A 109 2.37 43.82 5.74
CA ARG A 109 3.10 44.98 6.29
C ARG A 109 4.25 45.43 5.40
N MET A 110 4.99 44.50 4.79
CA MET A 110 6.07 44.83 3.86
C MET A 110 5.53 45.48 2.58
N LYS A 111 4.39 45.02 2.07
CA LYS A 111 3.74 45.55 0.86
C LYS A 111 3.28 46.99 1.02
N GLU A 112 2.82 47.38 2.21
CA GLU A 112 2.41 48.75 2.51
C GLU A 112 3.58 49.74 2.40
N ILE A 113 4.77 49.33 2.84
CA ILE A 113 5.96 50.19 2.92
C ILE A 113 6.82 50.08 1.65
N ALA A 114 6.61 49.05 0.82
CA ALA A 114 7.46 48.77 -0.34
C ALA A 114 7.27 49.76 -1.52
N PRO A 115 8.37 50.15 -2.20
CA PRO A 115 8.34 50.87 -3.48
C PRO A 115 7.59 50.09 -4.58
N PRO A 116 7.02 50.76 -5.60
CA PRO A 116 6.22 50.11 -6.65
C PRO A 116 6.89 48.91 -7.32
N ASP A 117 8.20 49.00 -7.60
CA ASP A 117 8.96 47.96 -8.29
C ASP A 117 9.19 46.70 -7.43
N MET A 118 9.10 46.82 -6.09
CA MET A 118 9.23 45.70 -5.14
C MET A 118 7.90 45.01 -4.81
N ARG A 119 6.76 45.66 -5.08
CA ARG A 119 5.43 45.11 -4.79
C ARG A 119 5.11 43.86 -5.61
N SER A 120 5.67 43.77 -6.82
CA SER A 120 5.55 42.61 -7.70
C SER A 120 6.20 41.36 -7.10
N TYR A 121 7.39 41.50 -6.49
CA TYR A 121 8.09 40.42 -5.79
C TYR A 121 7.37 39.97 -4.52
N ILE A 122 6.82 40.92 -3.74
CA ILE A 122 6.03 40.59 -2.55
C ILE A 122 4.74 39.85 -2.92
N ALA A 123 4.06 40.29 -3.99
CA ALA A 123 2.87 39.61 -4.50
C ALA A 123 3.17 38.22 -5.10
N MET A 124 4.42 37.95 -5.47
CA MET A 124 4.88 36.64 -5.93
C MET A 124 5.12 35.72 -4.73
N LEU A 125 5.84 36.19 -3.70
CA LEU A 125 6.02 35.47 -2.44
C LEU A 125 4.71 35.15 -1.73
N GLU A 126 3.74 36.08 -1.74
CA GLU A 126 2.38 35.82 -1.24
C GLU A 126 1.72 34.64 -1.97
N ARG A 127 1.91 34.54 -3.29
CA ARG A 127 1.36 33.45 -4.11
C ARG A 127 2.10 32.14 -3.91
N ASP A 128 3.44 32.16 -3.83
CA ASP A 128 4.26 30.98 -3.59
C ASP A 128 3.95 30.36 -2.20
N LEU A 129 3.69 31.20 -1.19
CA LEU A 129 3.30 30.74 0.14
C LEU A 129 1.87 30.21 0.18
N ASP A 130 0.93 30.86 -0.52
CA ASP A 130 -0.42 30.34 -0.68
C ASP A 130 -0.40 28.99 -1.45
N GLU A 131 0.56 28.76 -2.35
CA GLU A 131 0.76 27.50 -3.05
C GLU A 131 1.37 26.41 -2.16
N ILE A 132 2.39 26.74 -1.36
CA ILE A 132 3.03 25.82 -0.38
C ILE A 132 2.06 25.44 0.74
N ALA A 133 1.19 26.36 1.15
CA ALA A 133 0.18 26.13 2.18
C ALA A 133 -1.05 25.37 1.66
N SER A 134 -1.22 25.23 0.33
CA SER A 134 -2.43 24.66 -0.26
C SER A 134 -2.36 23.15 -0.45
N PRO A 135 -3.46 22.41 -0.19
CA PRO A 135 -3.65 21.01 -0.59
C PRO A 135 -3.61 20.78 -2.12
N PHE A 136 -3.45 21.84 -2.91
CA PHE A 136 -3.47 21.84 -4.38
C PHE A 136 -2.22 21.21 -5.01
N ILE A 137 -1.02 21.30 -4.41
CA ILE A 137 0.18 20.66 -4.98
C ILE A 137 0.02 19.14 -5.03
N ASP A 138 -0.69 18.54 -4.06
CA ASP A 138 -1.00 17.11 -4.05
C ASP A 138 -1.97 16.75 -5.18
N LYS A 139 -2.97 17.60 -5.48
CA LYS A 139 -3.90 17.43 -6.61
C LYS A 139 -3.22 17.63 -7.96
N LEU A 140 -2.29 18.59 -8.07
CA LEU A 140 -1.50 18.84 -9.27
C LEU A 140 -0.57 17.64 -9.56
N LYS A 141 0.15 17.13 -8.56
CA LYS A 141 0.99 15.93 -8.73
C LYS A 141 0.19 14.69 -9.14
N ALA A 142 -1.03 14.53 -8.61
CA ALA A 142 -1.93 13.43 -8.98
C ALA A 142 -2.44 13.56 -10.43
N ALA A 143 -2.90 14.76 -10.83
CA ALA A 143 -3.40 15.04 -12.18
C ALA A 143 -2.29 15.06 -13.25
N PHE A 144 -1.03 15.31 -12.86
CA PHE A 144 0.06 15.63 -13.77
C PHE A 144 1.30 14.72 -13.61
N SER A 145 1.11 13.48 -13.15
CA SER A 145 2.16 12.47 -12.90
C SER A 145 3.09 12.15 -14.08
N LYS A 146 2.71 12.54 -15.32
CA LYS A 146 3.52 12.38 -16.55
C LYS A 146 4.52 13.51 -16.78
N LEU A 147 4.47 14.59 -15.99
CA LEU A 147 5.35 15.75 -16.12
C LEU A 147 6.60 15.63 -15.24
N SER A 148 7.73 16.10 -15.78
CA SER A 148 8.92 16.36 -14.98
C SER A 148 8.72 17.61 -14.11
N PRO A 149 9.49 17.77 -13.02
CA PRO A 149 9.40 18.95 -12.15
C PRO A 149 9.48 20.29 -12.91
N ARG A 150 10.35 20.38 -13.93
CA ARG A 150 10.52 21.60 -14.74
C ARG A 150 9.33 21.88 -15.67
N GLU A 151 8.68 20.83 -16.17
CA GLU A 151 7.47 20.97 -16.99
C GLU A 151 6.25 21.31 -16.12
N LEU A 152 6.18 20.78 -14.90
CA LEU A 152 5.13 21.10 -13.93
C LEU A 152 5.22 22.58 -13.52
N GLU A 153 6.43 23.07 -13.24
CA GLU A 153 6.73 24.46 -12.95
C GLU A 153 6.30 25.39 -14.11
N ILE A 154 6.65 25.03 -15.35
CA ILE A 154 6.23 25.79 -16.54
C ILE A 154 4.71 25.71 -16.76
N CYS A 155 4.06 24.56 -16.55
CA CYS A 155 2.60 24.42 -16.58
C CYS A 155 1.92 25.36 -15.59
N TYR A 156 2.42 25.42 -14.36
CA TYR A 156 1.87 26.28 -13.32
C TYR A 156 1.93 27.76 -13.73
N MET A 157 3.08 28.21 -14.26
CA MET A 157 3.23 29.58 -14.76
C MET A 157 2.28 29.90 -15.92
N ILE A 158 2.06 28.93 -16.82
CA ILE A 158 1.12 29.08 -17.94
C ILE A 158 -0.34 29.15 -17.46
N LYS A 159 -0.72 28.30 -16.50
CA LYS A 159 -2.06 28.30 -15.88
C LYS A 159 -2.37 29.69 -15.29
N ASN A 160 -1.38 30.28 -14.63
CA ASN A 160 -1.43 31.61 -14.04
C ASN A 160 -1.31 32.78 -15.04
N GLY A 161 -1.35 32.50 -16.35
CA GLY A 161 -1.44 33.51 -17.40
C GLY A 161 -0.10 34.10 -17.86
N MET A 162 1.05 33.55 -17.40
CA MET A 162 2.35 34.04 -17.83
C MET A 162 2.65 33.65 -19.30
N ARG A 163 3.21 34.60 -20.04
CA ARG A 163 3.64 34.45 -21.43
C ARG A 163 5.03 33.82 -21.50
N SER A 164 5.37 33.17 -22.61
CA SER A 164 6.67 32.49 -22.77
C SER A 164 7.88 33.39 -22.50
N LYS A 165 7.79 34.70 -22.80
CA LYS A 165 8.87 35.67 -22.52
C LYS A 165 9.01 35.96 -21.02
N GLU A 166 7.90 36.14 -20.32
CA GLU A 166 7.87 36.37 -18.87
C GLU A 166 8.36 35.14 -18.11
N ILE A 167 7.96 33.94 -18.56
CA ILE A 167 8.45 32.67 -18.02
C ILE A 167 9.95 32.53 -18.26
N ALA A 168 10.45 32.93 -19.43
CA ALA A 168 11.87 32.83 -19.77
C ALA A 168 12.74 33.78 -18.92
N GLU A 169 12.28 35.01 -18.73
CA GLU A 169 12.89 36.00 -17.84
C GLU A 169 12.87 35.52 -16.39
N PHE A 170 11.74 34.99 -15.93
CA PHE A 170 11.59 34.45 -14.58
C PHE A 170 12.51 33.26 -14.30
N LEU A 171 12.60 32.34 -15.26
CA LEU A 171 13.40 31.12 -15.15
C LEU A 171 14.87 31.31 -15.53
N ASN A 172 15.26 32.53 -15.94
CA ASN A 172 16.58 32.87 -16.47
C ASN A 172 17.08 31.90 -17.56
N ILE A 173 16.20 31.60 -18.52
CA ILE A 173 16.50 30.73 -19.68
C ILE A 173 16.08 31.42 -20.97
N ALA A 174 16.57 30.93 -22.11
CA ALA A 174 16.17 31.47 -23.39
C ALA A 174 14.65 31.26 -23.65
N PRO A 175 13.93 32.24 -24.24
CA PRO A 175 12.52 32.08 -24.62
C PRO A 175 12.24 30.86 -25.51
N ALA A 176 13.20 30.48 -26.34
CA ALA A 176 13.14 29.26 -27.15
C ALA A 176 13.04 27.98 -26.28
N THR A 177 13.71 27.94 -25.13
CA THR A 177 13.67 26.81 -24.21
C THR A 177 12.30 26.65 -23.57
N VAL A 178 11.64 27.76 -23.20
CA VAL A 178 10.26 27.74 -22.69
C VAL A 178 9.28 27.25 -23.74
N ASN A 179 9.42 27.69 -24.99
CA ASN A 179 8.58 27.21 -26.09
C ASN A 179 8.76 25.71 -26.33
N LYS A 180 10.00 25.20 -26.26
CA LYS A 180 10.28 23.77 -26.35
C LYS A 180 9.62 22.98 -25.20
N HIS A 181 9.68 23.48 -23.97
CA HIS A 181 8.96 22.87 -22.86
C HIS A 181 7.43 22.91 -23.06
N ARG A 182 6.87 24.01 -23.56
CA ARG A 182 5.44 24.12 -23.92
C ARG A 182 5.02 23.08 -24.96
N GLU A 183 5.84 22.83 -25.98
CA GLU A 183 5.57 21.78 -26.98
C GLU A 183 5.58 20.37 -26.37
N ILE A 184 6.55 20.10 -25.49
CA ILE A 184 6.64 18.81 -24.79
C ILE A 184 5.42 18.62 -23.89
N ILE A 185 5.04 19.66 -23.15
CA ILE A 185 3.85 19.69 -22.30
C ILE A 185 2.60 19.42 -23.14
N ARG A 186 2.41 20.12 -24.28
CA ARG A 186 1.29 19.86 -25.19
C ARG A 186 1.27 18.43 -25.69
N ARG A 187 2.44 17.84 -26.00
CA ARG A 187 2.57 16.43 -26.42
C ARG A 187 2.18 15.47 -25.30
N LYS A 188 2.60 15.74 -24.08
CA LYS A 188 2.28 14.92 -22.90
C LYS A 188 0.79 14.99 -22.51
N PHE A 189 0.11 16.06 -22.90
CA PHE A 189 -1.34 16.23 -22.78
C PHE A 189 -2.14 15.87 -24.03
N GLU A 190 -1.49 15.33 -25.06
CA GLU A 190 -2.16 14.92 -26.30
C GLU A 190 -2.88 16.09 -27.02
N LEU A 191 -2.46 17.34 -26.75
CA LEU A 191 -2.97 18.58 -27.36
C LEU A 191 -2.29 18.89 -28.70
N VAL A 192 -1.66 17.91 -29.33
CA VAL A 192 -0.95 18.08 -30.61
C VAL A 192 -1.98 17.99 -31.73
N GLY A 193 -2.24 19.11 -32.41
CA GLY A 193 -3.25 19.19 -33.47
C GLY A 193 -4.65 19.62 -33.00
N SER A 194 -4.86 19.84 -31.70
CA SER A 194 -6.08 20.49 -31.18
C SER A 194 -5.97 22.01 -31.28
N GLU A 195 -7.09 22.67 -31.60
CA GLU A 195 -7.23 24.14 -31.51
C GLU A 195 -7.18 24.67 -30.07
N ASP A 196 -7.23 23.79 -29.07
CA ASP A 196 -7.20 24.17 -27.67
C ASP A 196 -5.85 24.79 -27.29
N ASN A 197 -5.92 25.99 -26.71
CA ASN A 197 -4.77 26.66 -26.13
C ASN A 197 -4.37 25.96 -24.82
N LEU A 198 -3.07 25.68 -24.65
CA LEU A 198 -2.53 25.06 -23.44
C LEU A 198 -2.90 25.86 -22.18
N ALA A 199 -2.94 27.20 -22.25
CA ALA A 199 -3.35 28.03 -21.13
C ALA A 199 -4.83 27.84 -20.76
N SER A 200 -5.72 27.80 -21.76
CA SER A 200 -7.15 27.59 -21.56
C SER A 200 -7.45 26.19 -21.03
N PHE A 201 -6.75 25.17 -21.55
CA PHE A 201 -6.82 23.81 -21.05
C PHE A 201 -6.41 23.73 -19.58
N LEU A 202 -5.26 24.30 -19.22
CA LEU A 202 -4.76 24.28 -17.83
C LEU A 202 -5.64 25.09 -16.87
N GLN A 203 -6.34 26.13 -17.35
CA GLN A 203 -7.30 26.90 -16.56
C GLN A 203 -8.61 26.15 -16.30
N GLY A 204 -9.03 25.25 -17.20
CA GLY A 204 -10.23 24.42 -17.04
C GLY A 204 -10.04 23.17 -16.19
N VAL A 205 -8.81 22.84 -15.80
CA VAL A 205 -8.51 21.75 -14.86
C VAL A 205 -8.56 22.31 -13.43
N GLU A 206 -9.72 22.17 -12.79
CA GLU A 206 -9.96 22.44 -11.35
C GLU A 206 -9.25 21.44 -10.44
#